data_AF-A0A2N5TIS1-F1
#
_entry.id   AF-A0A2N5TIS1-F1
#
_cell.length_a   1.000
_cell.length_b   1.000
_cell.length_c   1.000
_cell.angle_alpha   90.00
_cell.angle_beta   90.00
_cell.angle_gamma   90.00
#
_symmetry.space_group_name_H-M   'P 1'
#
loop_
_entity.id
_entity.type
_entity.pdbx_description
1 polymer ?
#
loop_
_entity_poly.entity_id
_entity_poly.type
_entity_poly.pdbx_seq_one_letter_code
_entity_poly.pdbx_strand_id
1 'polypeptide(L)'
;MRHNNALKNHIGSQVHGFLKLLLDLFCSAPLRSNIAPTTASLLHAVEDVLSDNEAQSLYFEMPVSSLVNSIFSPSTRSSLLALTIAQTAVKHLVNNLAIEIELNSENAVSPSLPDELLNAIQVFKDDHPTATLMSWLLVFSYFQNASSRLRNSYSSQLRETGLVSENLIPLLHDVLQVAERGKPIDISIWDVPSFDFSLMESTKQKSIPLAAYVYFLALRTVPAQIRSWWEDCRNKQLSISVVSFISRQFSPILISQELGKIKEPAMLQSLTDENMAIKVSPMMKEVKVTYTVDEESMEIVIRIPSDYPLQPVEVLDIRKVGIPDTTWRAWLLALKLAQFAMPSSRSWIGACLAKLAGHVEIGSIQVVYTNGFQPVMGRLARFVVTFLGRQIFYPNLYLTVHILFRYSQE
;
A
#
# COMPACT_ATOMS: atom_id res chain seq x y z
N MET A 1 -12.76 -28.54 -35.53
CA MET A 1 -12.24 -27.89 -34.30
C MET A 1 -10.72 -27.98 -34.15
N ARG A 2 -10.04 -29.13 -34.35
CA ARG A 2 -8.57 -29.24 -34.22
C ARG A 2 -7.74 -28.37 -35.19
N HIS A 3 -8.19 -28.20 -36.44
CA HIS A 3 -7.52 -27.34 -37.44
C HIS A 3 -7.52 -25.85 -37.06
N ASN A 4 -8.58 -25.40 -36.37
CA ASN A 4 -8.72 -24.01 -35.93
C ASN A 4 -7.76 -23.72 -34.76
N ASN A 5 -7.54 -24.69 -33.87
CA ASN A 5 -6.51 -24.58 -32.83
C ASN A 5 -5.08 -24.59 -33.39
N ALA A 6 -4.80 -25.37 -34.44
CA ALA A 6 -3.47 -25.39 -35.07
C ALA A 6 -3.15 -24.05 -35.77
N LEU A 7 -4.13 -23.48 -36.48
CA LEU A 7 -4.03 -22.15 -37.06
C LEU A 7 -3.90 -21.07 -35.98
N LYS A 8 -4.70 -21.13 -34.91
CA LYS A 8 -4.61 -20.19 -33.78
C LYS A 8 -3.25 -20.26 -33.08
N ASN A 9 -2.65 -21.44 -32.95
CA ASN A 9 -1.33 -21.60 -32.34
C ASN A 9 -0.20 -21.07 -33.26
N HIS A 10 -0.30 -21.29 -34.58
CA HIS A 10 0.71 -20.83 -35.53
C HIS A 10 0.63 -19.31 -35.79
N ILE A 11 -0.57 -18.78 -35.95
CA ILE A 11 -0.81 -17.34 -36.09
C ILE A 11 -0.52 -16.65 -34.76
N GLY A 12 -0.88 -17.26 -33.63
CA GLY A 12 -0.64 -16.71 -32.30
C GLY A 12 0.84 -16.43 -32.02
N SER A 13 1.76 -17.31 -32.45
CA SER A 13 3.20 -17.06 -32.27
C SER A 13 3.72 -15.94 -33.16
N GLN A 14 3.22 -15.80 -34.40
CA GLN A 14 3.57 -14.69 -35.29
C GLN A 14 3.02 -13.35 -34.79
N VAL A 15 1.77 -13.33 -34.34
CA VAL A 15 1.13 -12.15 -33.74
C VAL A 15 1.89 -11.73 -32.48
N HIS A 16 2.24 -12.67 -31.60
CA HIS A 16 3.05 -12.39 -30.42
C HIS A 16 4.42 -11.80 -30.77
N GLY A 17 5.11 -12.34 -31.79
CA GLY A 17 6.37 -11.80 -32.28
C GLY A 17 6.24 -10.37 -32.82
N PHE A 18 5.17 -10.07 -33.57
CA PHE A 18 4.91 -8.73 -34.09
C PHE A 18 4.56 -7.73 -32.98
N LEU A 19 3.72 -8.12 -32.02
CA LEU A 19 3.39 -7.32 -30.85
C LEU A 19 4.63 -6.99 -30.02
N LYS A 20 5.55 -7.95 -29.86
CA LYS A 20 6.83 -7.72 -29.17
C LYS A 20 7.68 -6.66 -29.90
N LEU A 21 7.81 -6.75 -31.22
CA LEU A 21 8.53 -5.76 -32.01
C LEU A 21 7.89 -4.36 -31.90
N LEU A 22 6.56 -4.28 -31.92
CA LEU A 22 5.84 -3.02 -31.72
C LEU A 22 6.08 -2.43 -30.33
N LEU A 23 6.10 -3.28 -29.30
CA LEU A 23 6.39 -2.88 -27.93
C LEU A 23 7.83 -2.36 -27.78
N ASP A 24 8.81 -3.08 -28.33
CA ASP A 24 10.22 -2.67 -28.32
C ASP A 24 10.42 -1.34 -29.08
N LEU A 25 9.73 -1.16 -30.21
CA LEU A 25 9.71 0.10 -30.96
C LEU A 25 9.08 1.24 -30.14
N PHE A 26 7.99 0.96 -29.44
CA PHE A 26 7.32 1.95 -28.58
C PHE A 26 8.22 2.42 -27.44
N CYS A 27 8.96 1.50 -26.80
CA CYS A 27 9.87 1.76 -25.69
C CYS A 27 11.18 2.45 -26.12
N SER A 28 11.69 2.14 -27.32
CA SER A 28 12.95 2.70 -27.83
C SER A 28 12.80 4.08 -28.48
N ALA A 29 11.57 4.54 -28.72
CA ALA A 29 11.32 5.83 -29.34
C ALA A 29 11.78 6.99 -28.41
N PRO A 30 12.75 7.83 -28.82
CA PRO A 30 13.19 8.97 -28.02
C PRO A 30 12.04 9.98 -27.82
N LEU A 31 12.15 10.76 -26.73
CA LEU A 31 11.21 11.80 -26.30
C LEU A 31 10.53 12.46 -27.50
N ARG A 32 9.22 12.21 -27.63
CA ARG A 32 8.41 12.44 -28.84
C ARG A 32 8.06 13.92 -29.03
N SER A 33 9.04 14.80 -28.83
CA SER A 33 8.90 16.25 -28.78
C SER A 33 8.77 16.91 -30.15
N ASN A 34 8.93 16.17 -31.25
CA ASN A 34 8.70 16.69 -32.60
C ASN A 34 8.31 15.57 -33.59
N ILE A 35 7.08 15.07 -33.46
CA ILE A 35 6.55 13.99 -34.31
C ILE A 35 5.98 14.62 -35.59
N ALA A 36 6.52 14.28 -36.76
CA ALA A 36 5.88 14.62 -38.04
C ALA A 36 4.45 14.02 -38.09
N PRO A 37 3.50 14.62 -38.81
CA PRO A 37 2.10 14.18 -38.80
C PRO A 37 1.93 12.71 -39.26
N THR A 38 2.78 12.23 -40.17
CA THR A 38 2.81 10.83 -40.60
C THR A 38 3.25 9.87 -39.50
N THR A 39 4.25 10.25 -38.70
CA THR A 39 4.72 9.48 -37.54
C THR A 39 3.70 9.48 -36.39
N ALA A 40 2.85 10.52 -36.27
CA ALA A 40 1.79 10.57 -35.26
C ALA A 40 0.67 9.57 -35.57
N SER A 41 0.24 9.46 -36.84
CA SER A 41 -0.77 8.46 -37.25
C SER A 41 -0.29 7.03 -37.05
N LEU A 42 0.98 6.73 -37.36
CA LEU A 42 1.57 5.42 -37.10
C LEU A 42 1.61 5.12 -35.60
N LEU A 43 1.95 6.11 -34.79
CA LEU A 43 2.02 5.97 -33.34
C LEU A 43 0.65 5.67 -32.72
N HIS A 44 -0.41 6.33 -33.19
CA HIS A 44 -1.77 6.03 -32.76
C HIS A 44 -2.20 4.60 -33.13
N ALA A 45 -1.86 4.13 -34.33
CA ALA A 45 -2.12 2.74 -34.72
C ALA A 45 -1.36 1.74 -33.83
N VAL A 46 -0.10 2.03 -33.49
CA VAL A 46 0.68 1.22 -32.54
C VAL A 46 0.03 1.25 -31.15
N GLU A 47 -0.43 2.42 -30.68
CA GLU A 47 -1.11 2.56 -29.40
C GLU A 47 -2.44 1.79 -29.35
N ASP A 48 -3.23 1.81 -30.42
CA ASP A 48 -4.47 1.02 -30.54
C ASP A 48 -4.18 -0.49 -30.45
N VAL A 49 -3.17 -0.97 -31.18
CA VAL A 49 -2.78 -2.38 -31.19
C VAL A 49 -2.24 -2.84 -29.83
N LEU A 50 -1.42 -2.02 -29.17
CA LEU A 50 -0.91 -2.33 -27.83
C LEU A 50 -1.98 -2.15 -26.74
N SER A 51 -3.03 -1.37 -26.96
CA SER A 51 -4.14 -1.28 -26.00
C SER A 51 -5.00 -2.54 -25.95
N ASP A 52 -4.85 -3.45 -26.92
CA ASP A 52 -5.59 -4.71 -26.96
C ASP A 52 -5.14 -5.70 -25.87
N ASN A 53 -6.09 -6.50 -25.37
CA ASN A 53 -5.87 -7.46 -24.29
C ASN A 53 -4.82 -8.53 -24.66
N GLU A 54 -4.64 -8.82 -25.95
CA GLU A 54 -3.66 -9.82 -26.42
C GLU A 54 -2.20 -9.41 -26.10
N ALA A 55 -1.92 -8.11 -26.03
CA ALA A 55 -0.58 -7.59 -25.74
C ALA A 55 -0.22 -7.62 -24.25
N GLN A 56 -1.19 -7.78 -23.34
CA GLN A 56 -0.95 -7.68 -21.88
C GLN A 56 0.06 -8.70 -21.36
N SER A 57 0.12 -9.89 -21.97
CA SER A 57 1.06 -10.95 -21.59
C SER A 57 2.53 -10.55 -21.82
N LEU A 58 2.80 -9.65 -22.76
CA LEU A 58 4.15 -9.16 -23.08
C LEU A 58 4.66 -8.16 -22.05
N TYR A 59 3.77 -7.51 -21.29
CA TYR A 59 4.13 -6.44 -20.38
C TYR A 59 4.86 -6.95 -19.13
N PHE A 60 4.68 -8.22 -18.78
CA PHE A 60 5.22 -8.82 -17.55
C PHE A 60 6.75 -8.83 -17.50
N GLU A 61 7.43 -8.85 -18.64
CA GLU A 61 8.90 -8.93 -18.75
C GLU A 61 9.55 -7.57 -19.05
N MET A 62 8.77 -6.48 -19.10
CA MET A 62 9.29 -5.18 -19.50
C MET A 62 10.04 -4.46 -18.37
N PRO A 63 11.29 -4.02 -18.60
CA PRO A 63 12.00 -3.20 -17.63
C PRO A 63 11.40 -1.81 -17.57
N VAL A 64 11.06 -1.36 -16.35
CA VAL A 64 10.44 -0.06 -16.12
C VAL A 64 11.33 1.10 -16.56
N SER A 65 12.65 0.96 -16.46
CA SER A 65 13.62 1.98 -16.89
C SER A 65 13.45 2.38 -18.36
N SER A 66 13.12 1.43 -19.24
CA SER A 66 12.87 1.70 -20.67
C SER A 66 11.58 2.50 -20.91
N LEU A 67 10.62 2.45 -19.98
CA LEU A 67 9.32 3.11 -20.11
C LEU A 67 9.30 4.52 -19.53
N VAL A 68 10.26 4.88 -18.67
CA VAL A 68 10.31 6.19 -18.00
C VAL A 68 10.23 7.33 -19.02
N ASN A 69 11.04 7.30 -20.08
CA ASN A 69 11.03 8.34 -21.12
C ASN A 69 9.68 8.44 -21.84
N SER A 70 8.99 7.32 -22.04
CA SER A 70 7.68 7.28 -22.68
C SER A 70 6.58 7.84 -21.79
N ILE A 71 6.70 7.74 -20.45
CA ILE A 71 5.78 8.38 -19.49
C ILE A 71 5.88 9.91 -19.58
N PHE A 72 7.08 10.46 -19.79
CA PHE A 72 7.29 11.91 -19.98
C PHE A 72 7.07 12.38 -21.44
N SER A 73 6.46 11.55 -22.29
CA SER A 73 6.07 11.94 -23.64
C SER A 73 5.06 13.11 -23.62
N PRO A 74 5.16 14.06 -24.57
CA PRO A 74 4.19 15.16 -24.69
C PRO A 74 2.78 14.70 -25.08
N SER A 75 2.65 13.50 -25.65
CA SER A 75 1.35 12.90 -25.97
C SER A 75 0.77 12.22 -24.74
N THR A 76 -0.38 12.70 -24.26
CA THR A 76 -1.13 12.10 -23.13
C THR A 76 -1.43 10.62 -23.37
N ARG A 77 -1.79 10.26 -24.61
CA ARG A 77 -2.14 8.88 -24.97
C ARG A 77 -0.93 7.95 -24.88
N SER A 78 0.22 8.40 -25.37
CA SER A 78 1.48 7.67 -25.25
C SER A 78 1.93 7.52 -23.80
N SER A 79 1.81 8.61 -23.03
CA SER A 79 2.16 8.63 -21.60
C SER A 79 1.29 7.67 -20.79
N LEU A 80 -0.02 7.63 -21.07
CA LEU A 80 -0.96 6.71 -20.45
C LEU A 80 -0.66 5.24 -20.81
N LEU A 81 -0.41 4.94 -22.09
CA LEU A 81 -0.05 3.58 -22.50
C LEU A 81 1.27 3.13 -21.85
N ALA A 82 2.27 4.00 -21.79
CA ALA A 82 3.52 3.69 -21.12
C ALA A 82 3.30 3.41 -19.63
N LEU A 83 2.42 4.18 -18.96
CA LEU A 83 2.05 3.96 -17.57
C LEU A 83 1.32 2.64 -17.36
N THR A 84 0.36 2.26 -18.23
CA THR A 84 -0.39 1.01 -18.08
C THR A 84 0.50 -0.21 -18.27
N ILE A 85 1.41 -0.17 -19.26
CA ILE A 85 2.43 -1.19 -19.47
C ILE A 85 3.32 -1.29 -18.23
N ALA A 86 3.83 -0.16 -17.74
CA ALA A 86 4.72 -0.12 -16.57
C ALA A 86 4.02 -0.64 -15.30
N GLN A 87 2.78 -0.24 -15.03
CA GLN A 87 2.01 -0.72 -13.87
C GLN A 87 1.77 -2.24 -13.93
N THR A 88 1.53 -2.78 -15.13
CA THR A 88 1.36 -4.22 -15.34
C THR A 88 2.67 -4.97 -15.09
N ALA A 89 3.79 -4.45 -15.60
CA ALA A 89 5.13 -4.98 -15.35
C ALA A 89 5.48 -4.96 -13.84
N VAL A 90 5.27 -3.81 -13.18
CA VAL A 90 5.52 -3.65 -11.73
C VAL A 90 4.70 -4.62 -10.91
N LYS A 91 3.41 -4.79 -11.22
CA LYS A 91 2.54 -5.72 -10.49
C LYS A 91 3.08 -7.15 -10.54
N HIS A 92 3.52 -7.61 -11.71
CA HIS A 92 4.12 -8.94 -11.87
C HIS A 92 5.45 -9.05 -11.13
N LEU A 93 6.34 -8.05 -11.29
CA LEU A 93 7.65 -7.98 -10.64
C LEU A 93 7.53 -8.00 -9.11
N VAL A 94 6.67 -7.18 -8.53
CA VAL A 94 6.49 -7.08 -7.06
C VAL A 94 5.91 -8.38 -6.49
N ASN A 95 4.97 -9.02 -7.19
CA ASN A 95 4.42 -10.30 -6.76
C ASN A 95 5.51 -11.39 -6.73
N ASN A 96 6.35 -11.46 -7.76
CA ASN A 96 7.45 -12.44 -7.83
C ASN A 96 8.49 -12.17 -6.72
N LEU A 97 8.89 -10.91 -6.55
CA LEU A 97 9.81 -10.52 -5.47
C LEU A 97 9.24 -10.80 -4.08
N ALA A 98 7.93 -10.60 -3.88
CA ALA A 98 7.29 -10.89 -2.60
C ALA A 98 7.38 -12.39 -2.28
N ILE A 99 7.15 -13.27 -3.28
CA ILE A 99 7.28 -14.73 -3.13
C ILE A 99 8.74 -15.11 -2.87
N GLU A 100 9.70 -14.57 -3.62
CA GLU A 100 11.13 -14.88 -3.44
C GLU A 100 11.62 -14.48 -2.04
N ILE A 101 11.19 -13.33 -1.52
CA ILE A 101 11.55 -12.87 -0.17
C ILE A 101 10.94 -13.75 0.92
N GLU A 102 9.74 -14.31 0.69
CA GLU A 102 9.13 -15.27 1.62
C GLU A 102 9.84 -16.63 1.62
N LEU A 103 10.41 -17.04 0.49
CA LEU A 103 11.14 -18.30 0.35
C LEU A 103 12.60 -18.21 0.85
N ASN A 104 13.26 -17.06 0.66
CA ASN A 104 14.67 -16.85 0.97
C ASN A 104 14.86 -15.83 2.12
N SER A 105 14.75 -16.29 3.37
CA SER A 105 14.88 -15.43 4.56
C SER A 105 16.30 -14.88 4.80
N GLU A 106 17.35 -15.59 4.36
CA GLU A 106 18.73 -15.33 4.77
C GLU A 106 19.61 -14.61 3.73
N ASN A 107 19.28 -14.70 2.43
CA ASN A 107 20.04 -14.04 1.36
C ASN A 107 19.11 -13.57 0.24
N ALA A 108 18.79 -12.28 0.20
CA ALA A 108 18.21 -11.67 -0.99
C ALA A 108 18.45 -10.15 -0.97
N VAL A 109 19.00 -9.64 -2.08
CA VAL A 109 19.12 -8.21 -2.44
C VAL A 109 17.87 -7.48 -1.96
N SER A 110 18.02 -6.34 -1.28
CA SER A 110 16.88 -5.44 -1.01
C SER A 110 16.52 -4.74 -2.32
N PRO A 111 15.47 -5.16 -3.04
CA PRO A 111 15.10 -4.45 -4.26
C PRO A 111 14.69 -3.02 -3.89
N SER A 112 15.14 -2.10 -4.72
CA SER A 112 14.88 -0.67 -4.64
C SER A 112 13.91 -0.26 -5.75
N LEU A 113 13.32 0.92 -5.60
CA LEU A 113 12.66 1.60 -6.71
C LEU A 113 13.71 1.93 -7.78
N PRO A 114 13.37 1.89 -9.08
CA PRO A 114 14.31 2.24 -10.15
C PRO A 114 14.81 3.68 -10.01
N ASP A 115 16.13 3.87 -9.99
CA ASP A 115 16.74 5.19 -9.83
C ASP A 115 16.44 6.09 -11.04
N GLU A 116 16.27 5.52 -12.23
CA GLU A 116 15.87 6.27 -13.42
C GLU A 116 14.50 6.95 -13.25
N LEU A 117 13.56 6.26 -12.60
CA LEU A 117 12.23 6.80 -12.32
C LEU A 117 12.31 7.94 -11.30
N LEU A 118 13.09 7.75 -10.23
CA LEU A 118 13.27 8.76 -9.19
C LEU A 118 13.97 10.01 -9.74
N ASN A 119 15.02 9.82 -10.55
CA ASN A 119 15.74 10.91 -11.21
C ASN A 119 14.85 11.66 -12.20
N ALA A 120 14.03 10.96 -12.99
CA ALA A 120 13.11 11.60 -13.92
C ALA A 120 12.07 12.47 -13.19
N ILE A 121 11.53 12.01 -12.05
CA ILE A 121 10.63 12.81 -11.21
C ILE A 121 11.31 14.10 -10.72
N GLN A 122 12.60 14.05 -10.36
CA GLN A 122 13.34 15.24 -9.94
C GLN A 122 13.58 16.22 -11.08
N VAL A 123 13.97 15.71 -12.26
CA VAL A 123 14.33 16.52 -13.43
C VAL A 123 13.11 17.24 -14.01
N PHE A 124 11.98 16.55 -14.16
CA PHE A 124 10.81 17.07 -14.87
C PHE A 124 9.73 17.69 -13.97
N LYS A 125 10.06 17.95 -12.70
CA LYS A 125 9.09 18.38 -11.68
C LYS A 125 8.28 19.63 -12.06
N ASP A 126 8.92 20.58 -12.75
CA ASP A 126 8.34 21.88 -13.08
C ASP A 126 7.75 21.92 -14.52
N ASP A 127 8.30 21.13 -15.44
CA ASP A 127 7.95 21.20 -16.87
C ASP A 127 6.69 20.38 -17.23
N HIS A 128 6.48 19.25 -16.54
CA HIS A 128 5.43 18.30 -16.88
C HIS A 128 4.69 17.79 -15.63
N PRO A 129 3.78 18.59 -15.04
CA PRO A 129 3.11 18.24 -13.79
C PRO A 129 2.27 16.95 -13.91
N THR A 130 1.57 16.76 -15.03
CA THR A 130 0.74 15.57 -15.25
C THR A 130 1.57 14.29 -15.40
N ALA A 131 2.70 14.34 -16.12
CA ALA A 131 3.59 13.19 -16.27
C ALA A 131 4.30 12.85 -14.95
N THR A 132 4.63 13.87 -14.15
CA THR A 132 5.16 13.69 -12.80
C THR A 132 4.13 13.03 -11.88
N LEU A 133 2.85 13.45 -11.92
CA LEU A 133 1.77 12.78 -11.19
C LEU A 133 1.57 11.32 -11.63
N MET A 134 1.64 11.04 -12.94
CA MET A 134 1.60 9.66 -13.46
C MET A 134 2.80 8.82 -12.99
N SER A 135 3.98 9.43 -12.90
CA SER A 135 5.17 8.77 -12.34
C SER A 135 4.99 8.44 -10.85
N TRP A 136 4.34 9.30 -10.08
CA TRP A 136 3.95 8.99 -8.70
C TRP A 136 2.91 7.88 -8.59
N LEU A 137 1.96 7.77 -9.54
CA LEU A 137 1.08 6.59 -9.62
C LEU A 137 1.87 5.30 -9.82
N LEU A 138 2.91 5.33 -10.66
CA LEU A 138 3.80 4.21 -10.86
C LEU A 138 4.60 3.89 -9.59
N VAL A 139 5.15 4.89 -8.91
CA VAL A 139 5.83 4.70 -7.60
C VAL A 139 4.88 4.01 -6.61
N PHE A 140 3.63 4.44 -6.51
CA PHE A 140 2.66 3.81 -5.61
C PHE A 140 2.21 2.42 -6.04
N SER A 141 2.32 2.05 -7.31
CA SER A 141 2.04 0.67 -7.75
C SER A 141 3.07 -0.31 -7.20
N TYR A 142 4.33 0.10 -6.98
CA TYR A 142 5.34 -0.73 -6.30
C TYR A 142 4.95 -1.10 -4.87
N PHE A 143 4.16 -0.26 -4.19
CA PHE A 143 3.69 -0.53 -2.83
C PHE A 143 2.48 -1.47 -2.78
N GLN A 144 1.80 -1.69 -3.92
CA GLN A 144 0.66 -2.60 -4.01
C GLN A 144 1.15 -4.03 -3.95
N ASN A 145 0.59 -4.84 -3.05
CA ASN A 145 0.97 -6.24 -2.79
C ASN A 145 2.43 -6.49 -2.39
N ALA A 146 3.24 -5.44 -2.21
CA ALA A 146 4.59 -5.55 -1.68
C ALA A 146 4.57 -6.11 -0.25
N SER A 147 5.51 -7.02 0.03
CA SER A 147 5.75 -7.53 1.37
C SER A 147 6.20 -6.41 2.31
N SER A 148 6.09 -6.63 3.63
CA SER A 148 6.52 -5.63 4.63
C SER A 148 8.00 -5.21 4.47
N ARG A 149 8.87 -6.14 4.04
CA ARG A 149 10.28 -5.86 3.79
C ARG A 149 10.47 -4.92 2.59
N LEU A 150 9.75 -5.19 1.48
CA LEU A 150 9.76 -4.34 0.28
C LEU A 150 9.26 -2.93 0.59
N ARG A 151 8.12 -2.82 1.27
CA ARG A 151 7.54 -1.52 1.66
C ARG A 151 8.50 -0.70 2.51
N ASN A 152 9.22 -1.33 3.44
CA ASN A 152 10.22 -0.66 4.27
C ASN A 152 11.41 -0.18 3.43
N SER A 153 11.91 -1.01 2.50
CA SER A 153 12.98 -0.64 1.56
C SER A 153 12.59 0.60 0.73
N TYR A 154 11.45 0.54 0.05
CA TYR A 154 10.95 1.65 -0.77
C TYR A 154 10.66 2.91 0.05
N SER A 155 10.09 2.75 1.25
CA SER A 155 9.86 3.89 2.16
C SER A 155 11.16 4.53 2.65
N SER A 156 12.22 3.73 2.86
CA SER A 156 13.55 4.23 3.23
C SER A 156 14.15 5.05 2.11
N GLN A 157 14.15 4.51 0.88
CA GLN A 157 14.65 5.20 -0.30
C GLN A 157 13.91 6.52 -0.55
N LEU A 158 12.58 6.54 -0.47
CA LEU A 158 11.80 7.78 -0.62
C LEU A 158 12.07 8.81 0.48
N ARG A 159 12.43 8.36 1.69
CA ARG A 159 12.79 9.24 2.80
C ARG A 159 14.19 9.81 2.63
N GLU A 160 15.16 8.97 2.25
CA GLU A 160 16.56 9.35 2.02
C GLU A 160 16.71 10.32 0.85
N THR A 161 15.91 10.14 -0.21
CA THR A 161 15.89 11.03 -1.38
C THR A 161 15.13 12.34 -1.15
N GLY A 162 14.38 12.50 -0.05
CA GLY A 162 13.58 13.70 0.22
C GLY A 162 12.45 13.97 -0.80
N LEU A 163 12.19 13.03 -1.72
CA LEU A 163 11.34 13.24 -2.89
C LEU A 163 9.89 13.59 -2.53
N VAL A 164 9.36 13.01 -1.46
CA VAL A 164 7.98 13.29 -1.04
C VAL A 164 7.83 14.75 -0.59
N SER A 165 8.78 15.26 0.21
CA SER A 165 8.76 16.62 0.74
C SER A 165 9.11 17.68 -0.31
N GLU A 166 10.06 17.38 -1.19
CA GLU A 166 10.61 18.35 -2.16
C GLU A 166 9.86 18.38 -3.50
N ASN A 167 9.17 17.29 -3.87
CA ASN A 167 8.48 17.17 -5.14
C ASN A 167 6.98 16.89 -4.98
N LEU A 168 6.61 15.77 -4.34
CA LEU A 168 5.21 15.32 -4.33
C LEU A 168 4.28 16.34 -3.65
N ILE A 169 4.62 16.76 -2.44
CA ILE A 169 3.76 17.65 -1.65
C ILE A 169 3.62 19.03 -2.32
N PRO A 170 4.71 19.71 -2.72
CA PRO A 170 4.60 20.96 -3.46
C PRO A 170 3.77 20.84 -4.74
N LEU A 171 3.98 19.78 -5.54
CA LEU A 171 3.23 19.55 -6.78
C LEU A 171 1.73 19.36 -6.53
N LEU A 172 1.36 18.56 -5.53
CA LEU A 172 -0.04 18.36 -5.15
C LEU A 172 -0.68 19.65 -4.65
N HIS A 173 0.05 20.42 -3.84
CA HIS A 173 -0.44 21.67 -3.28
C HIS A 173 -0.62 22.75 -4.35
N ASP A 174 0.27 22.80 -5.35
CA ASP A 174 0.14 23.71 -6.49
C ASP A 174 -1.10 23.35 -7.33
N VAL A 175 -1.24 22.09 -7.74
CA VAL A 175 -2.36 21.64 -8.59
C VAL A 175 -3.72 21.74 -7.88
N LEU A 176 -3.78 21.44 -6.58
CA LEU A 176 -5.01 21.49 -5.77
C LEU A 176 -5.24 22.85 -5.11
N GLN A 177 -4.33 23.81 -5.31
CA GLN A 177 -4.35 25.15 -4.73
C GLN A 177 -4.43 25.14 -3.18
N VAL A 178 -3.73 24.19 -2.56
CA VAL A 178 -3.56 24.13 -1.11
C VAL A 178 -2.41 25.06 -0.72
N ALA A 179 -2.76 26.32 -0.49
CA ALA A 179 -1.80 27.37 -0.16
C ALA A 179 -2.10 28.00 1.21
N GLU A 180 -1.20 28.88 1.64
CA GLU A 180 -1.36 29.73 2.82
C GLU A 180 -2.56 30.67 2.70
N ARG A 181 -2.88 31.09 1.47
CA ARG A 181 -3.97 32.01 1.16
C ARG A 181 -4.78 31.45 0.01
N GLY A 182 -6.10 31.62 0.08
CA GLY A 182 -7.03 31.05 -0.87
C GLY A 182 -7.76 29.84 -0.31
N LYS A 183 -8.75 29.37 -1.06
CA LYS A 183 -9.54 28.21 -0.71
C LYS A 183 -9.08 27.04 -1.59
N PRO A 184 -8.67 25.90 -1.00
CA PRO A 184 -8.37 24.71 -1.79
C PRO A 184 -9.52 24.31 -2.69
N ILE A 185 -9.20 23.69 -3.82
CA ILE A 185 -10.19 23.19 -4.77
C ILE A 185 -11.04 22.13 -4.07
N ASP A 186 -12.36 22.25 -4.18
CA ASP A 186 -13.27 21.26 -3.61
C ASP A 186 -13.26 20.00 -4.49
N ILE A 187 -12.68 18.93 -3.96
CA ILE A 187 -12.55 17.65 -4.67
C ILE A 187 -13.74 16.70 -4.46
N SER A 188 -14.73 17.11 -3.65
CA SER A 188 -15.94 16.30 -3.39
C SER A 188 -16.79 16.01 -4.63
N ILE A 189 -16.51 16.68 -5.75
CA ILE A 189 -17.14 16.45 -7.06
C ILE A 189 -16.73 15.08 -7.64
N TRP A 190 -15.53 14.60 -7.30
CA TRP A 190 -14.97 13.37 -7.84
C TRP A 190 -15.04 12.25 -6.80
N ASP A 191 -15.40 11.05 -7.25
CA ASP A 191 -15.21 9.84 -6.45
C ASP A 191 -13.73 9.46 -6.47
N VAL A 192 -12.95 10.06 -5.57
CA VAL A 192 -11.49 9.96 -5.55
C VAL A 192 -10.99 8.51 -5.58
N PRO A 193 -11.53 7.55 -4.79
CA PRO A 193 -11.10 6.15 -4.85
C PRO A 193 -11.34 5.43 -6.18
N SER A 194 -12.36 5.85 -6.95
CA SER A 194 -12.79 5.22 -8.21
C SER A 194 -12.25 5.98 -9.43
N PHE A 195 -11.13 6.68 -9.27
CA PHE A 195 -10.50 7.45 -10.34
C PHE A 195 -10.23 6.59 -11.58
N ASP A 196 -10.58 7.13 -12.73
CA ASP A 196 -10.23 6.61 -14.06
C ASP A 196 -9.73 7.76 -14.95
N PHE A 197 -8.85 7.44 -15.89
CA PHE A 197 -8.23 8.41 -16.79
C PHE A 197 -9.25 9.09 -17.72
N SER A 198 -10.43 8.49 -17.96
CA SER A 198 -11.54 9.14 -18.68
C SER A 198 -12.00 10.45 -18.02
N LEU A 199 -11.80 10.60 -16.70
CA LEU A 199 -12.11 11.84 -15.97
C LEU A 199 -11.18 13.00 -16.35
N MET A 200 -9.96 12.70 -16.81
CA MET A 200 -9.01 13.71 -17.28
C MET A 200 -9.39 14.28 -18.64
N GLU A 201 -10.13 13.53 -19.47
CA GLU A 201 -10.60 13.98 -20.78
C GLU A 201 -11.85 14.87 -20.68
N SER A 202 -12.71 14.59 -19.70
CA SER A 202 -13.99 15.30 -19.50
C SER A 202 -13.88 16.62 -18.73
N THR A 203 -12.77 16.84 -18.00
CA THR A 203 -12.60 17.99 -17.11
C THR A 203 -11.74 19.09 -17.74
N LYS A 204 -12.18 20.36 -17.68
CA LYS A 204 -11.42 21.53 -18.19
C LYS A 204 -10.04 21.69 -17.54
N GLN A 205 -9.87 21.24 -16.29
CA GLN A 205 -8.62 21.14 -15.56
C GLN A 205 -8.20 19.68 -15.43
N LYS A 206 -7.48 19.19 -16.45
CA LYS A 206 -7.18 17.77 -16.66
C LYS A 206 -6.38 17.12 -15.52
N SER A 207 -5.57 17.88 -14.78
CA SER A 207 -4.66 17.35 -13.76
C SER A 207 -5.29 17.21 -12.36
N ILE A 208 -6.41 17.87 -12.07
CA ILE A 208 -6.98 17.91 -10.71
C ILE A 208 -7.48 16.54 -10.24
N PRO A 209 -8.28 15.78 -11.03
CA PRO A 209 -8.78 14.49 -10.57
C PRO A 209 -7.62 13.50 -10.32
N LEU A 210 -6.60 13.57 -11.18
CA LEU A 210 -5.36 12.79 -11.03
C LEU A 210 -4.59 13.19 -9.75
N ALA A 211 -4.40 14.49 -9.50
CA ALA A 211 -3.73 14.98 -8.29
C ALA A 211 -4.48 14.57 -7.02
N ALA A 212 -5.81 14.67 -7.02
CA ALA A 212 -6.65 14.21 -5.90
C ALA A 212 -6.44 12.71 -5.65
N TYR A 213 -6.44 11.89 -6.70
CA TYR A 213 -6.20 10.45 -6.58
C TYR A 213 -4.78 10.12 -6.09
N VAL A 214 -3.76 10.79 -6.63
CA VAL A 214 -2.36 10.65 -6.18
C VAL A 214 -2.22 11.04 -4.72
N TYR A 215 -2.86 12.11 -4.27
CA TYR A 215 -2.83 12.53 -2.87
C TYR A 215 -3.51 11.50 -1.96
N PHE A 216 -4.67 10.98 -2.37
CA PHE A 216 -5.34 9.89 -1.67
C PHE A 216 -4.45 8.65 -1.54
N LEU A 217 -3.76 8.26 -2.62
CA LEU A 217 -2.80 7.16 -2.59
C LEU A 217 -1.63 7.46 -1.66
N ALA A 218 -1.05 8.67 -1.73
CA ALA A 218 0.07 9.08 -0.90
C ALA A 218 -0.27 9.01 0.60
N LEU A 219 -1.45 9.48 1.00
CA LEU A 219 -1.95 9.39 2.37
C LEU A 219 -2.15 7.94 2.83
N ARG A 220 -2.31 6.99 1.90
CA ARG A 220 -2.49 5.56 2.20
C ARG A 220 -1.19 4.76 2.13
N THR A 221 -0.22 5.17 1.31
CA THR A 221 1.02 4.43 1.05
C THR A 221 2.19 4.96 1.88
N VAL A 222 2.34 6.28 1.96
CA VAL A 222 3.45 6.99 2.64
C VAL A 222 2.96 8.04 3.66
N PRO A 223 1.99 7.72 4.55
CA PRO A 223 1.47 8.68 5.51
C PRO A 223 2.53 9.22 6.48
N ALA A 224 3.57 8.42 6.79
CA ALA A 224 4.62 8.82 7.71
C ALA A 224 5.46 9.98 7.15
N GLN A 225 5.78 9.95 5.86
CA GLN A 225 6.54 11.00 5.18
C GLN A 225 5.72 12.29 5.09
N ILE A 226 4.41 12.19 4.81
CA ILE A 226 3.50 13.35 4.79
C ILE A 226 3.38 13.96 6.19
N ARG A 227 3.27 13.12 7.23
CA ARG A 227 3.25 13.57 8.62
C ARG A 227 4.55 14.28 9.01
N SER A 228 5.71 13.69 8.68
CA SER A 228 7.01 14.31 8.94
C SER A 228 7.09 15.69 8.29
N TRP A 229 6.71 15.82 7.02
CA TRP A 229 6.68 17.11 6.34
C TRP A 229 5.73 18.11 7.04
N TRP A 230 4.56 17.65 7.49
CA TRP A 230 3.59 18.48 8.19
C TRP A 230 4.10 18.95 9.57
N GLU A 231 4.75 18.07 10.34
CA GLU A 231 5.38 18.38 11.62
C GLU A 231 6.53 19.39 11.46
N ASP A 232 7.30 19.26 10.38
CA ASP A 232 8.40 20.17 10.03
C ASP A 232 7.93 21.50 9.40
N CYS A 233 6.62 21.62 9.08
CA CYS A 233 6.07 22.79 8.40
C CYS A 233 6.07 24.02 9.31
N ARG A 234 7.01 24.94 9.07
CA ARG A 234 7.13 26.20 9.82
C ARG A 234 5.99 27.17 9.56
N ASN A 235 5.35 27.09 8.39
CA ASN A 235 4.25 27.98 8.06
C ASN A 235 2.94 27.50 8.71
N LYS A 236 2.55 28.15 9.80
CA LYS A 236 1.33 27.81 10.55
C LYS A 236 0.07 27.90 9.69
N GLN A 237 -0.03 28.89 8.81
CA GLN A 237 -1.22 29.09 7.98
C GLN A 237 -1.35 27.98 6.93
N LEU A 238 -0.24 27.61 6.29
CA LEU A 238 -0.20 26.46 5.39
C LEU A 238 -0.58 25.17 6.13
N SER A 239 0.01 24.95 7.30
CA SER A 239 -0.26 23.78 8.14
C SER A 239 -1.75 23.65 8.49
N ILE A 240 -2.41 24.74 8.89
CA ILE A 240 -3.86 24.77 9.15
C ILE A 240 -4.66 24.47 7.88
N SER A 241 -4.28 25.06 6.74
CA SER A 241 -4.92 24.84 5.44
C SER A 241 -4.86 23.37 5.03
N VAL A 242 -3.68 22.74 5.16
CA VAL A 242 -3.45 21.32 4.84
C VAL A 242 -4.29 20.42 5.75
N VAL A 243 -4.27 20.64 7.07
CA VAL A 243 -5.07 19.83 8.02
C VAL A 243 -6.55 19.97 7.72
N SER A 244 -7.04 21.18 7.47
CA SER A 244 -8.44 21.42 7.13
C SER A 244 -8.82 20.76 5.80
N PHE A 245 -7.92 20.75 4.83
CA PHE A 245 -8.15 20.13 3.53
C PHE A 245 -8.21 18.60 3.64
N ILE A 246 -7.22 17.99 4.29
CA ILE A 246 -7.15 16.54 4.49
C ILE A 246 -8.34 16.04 5.32
N SER A 247 -8.61 16.67 6.47
CA SER A 247 -9.70 16.27 7.38
C SER A 247 -11.08 16.34 6.74
N ARG A 248 -11.29 17.29 5.82
CA ARG A 248 -12.57 17.47 5.12
C ARG A 248 -12.71 16.55 3.91
N GLN A 249 -11.66 16.42 3.10
CA GLN A 249 -11.78 15.82 1.77
C GLN A 249 -11.28 14.37 1.71
N PHE A 250 -10.28 13.99 2.51
CA PHE A 250 -9.64 12.68 2.42
C PHE A 250 -9.90 11.79 3.64
N SER A 251 -9.86 12.35 4.85
CA SER A 251 -10.03 11.59 6.09
C SER A 251 -11.36 10.81 6.14
N PRO A 252 -12.52 11.37 5.76
CA PRO A 252 -13.78 10.61 5.79
C PRO A 252 -13.76 9.38 4.86
N ILE A 253 -13.10 9.51 3.70
CA ILE A 253 -12.95 8.44 2.71
C ILE A 253 -12.07 7.32 3.29
N LEU A 254 -10.90 7.67 3.83
CA LEU A 254 -9.97 6.70 4.42
C LEU A 254 -10.59 5.97 5.63
N ILE A 255 -11.26 6.71 6.52
CA ILE A 255 -11.92 6.15 7.71
C ILE A 255 -13.05 5.21 7.32
N SER A 256 -13.92 5.63 6.40
CA SER A 256 -15.05 4.79 5.95
C SER A 256 -14.59 3.51 5.26
N GLN A 257 -13.50 3.56 4.48
CA GLN A 257 -12.91 2.36 3.88
C GLN A 257 -12.36 1.39 4.94
N GLU A 258 -11.62 1.89 5.94
CA GLU A 258 -11.06 1.02 6.98
C GLU A 258 -12.13 0.41 7.89
N LEU A 259 -13.12 1.20 8.31
CA LEU A 259 -14.25 0.69 9.10
C LEU A 259 -15.15 -0.23 8.28
N GLY A 260 -15.30 0.04 6.98
CA GLY A 260 -16.02 -0.79 6.02
C GLY A 260 -15.43 -2.19 5.91
N LYS A 261 -14.10 -2.30 5.75
CA LYS A 261 -13.39 -3.59 5.70
C LYS A 261 -13.64 -4.46 6.94
N ILE A 262 -13.65 -3.87 8.13
CA ILE A 262 -13.91 -4.61 9.38
C ILE A 262 -15.34 -5.08 9.45
N LYS A 263 -16.29 -4.27 8.95
CA LYS A 263 -17.71 -4.59 8.97
C LYS A 263 -18.08 -5.70 7.99
N GLU A 264 -17.19 -6.06 7.06
CA GLU A 264 -17.42 -7.18 6.14
C GLU A 264 -17.67 -8.48 6.94
N PRO A 265 -18.72 -9.25 6.59
CA PRO A 265 -19.15 -10.39 7.39
C PRO A 265 -18.07 -11.47 7.48
N ALA A 266 -17.30 -11.70 6.42
CA ALA A 266 -16.18 -12.64 6.43
C ALA A 266 -15.07 -12.21 7.39
N MET A 267 -14.78 -10.90 7.46
CA MET A 267 -13.77 -10.37 8.39
C MET A 267 -14.27 -10.44 9.83
N LEU A 268 -15.51 -10.00 10.10
CA LEU A 268 -16.10 -10.11 11.44
C LEU A 268 -16.07 -11.55 11.95
N GLN A 269 -16.54 -12.50 11.16
CA GLN A 269 -16.56 -13.92 11.54
C GLN A 269 -15.16 -14.47 11.82
N SER A 270 -14.13 -14.01 11.10
CA SER A 270 -12.75 -14.44 11.34
C SER A 270 -12.12 -13.86 12.60
N LEU A 271 -12.65 -12.74 13.10
CA LEU A 271 -12.12 -12.01 14.25
C LEU A 271 -12.96 -12.20 15.52
N THR A 272 -14.24 -12.57 15.39
CA THR A 272 -15.12 -12.89 16.51
C THR A 272 -14.98 -14.37 16.87
N ASP A 273 -14.83 -14.63 18.15
CA ASP A 273 -14.80 -15.97 18.74
C ASP A 273 -15.68 -15.99 20.00
N GLU A 274 -15.86 -17.14 20.64
CA GLU A 274 -16.67 -17.30 21.87
C GLU A 274 -16.29 -16.28 22.96
N ASN A 275 -15.01 -15.91 23.02
CA ASN A 275 -14.48 -14.97 24.01
C ASN A 275 -14.27 -13.54 23.49
N MET A 276 -14.53 -13.24 22.20
CA MET A 276 -14.21 -11.94 21.59
C MET A 276 -15.39 -11.34 20.81
N ALA A 277 -15.89 -10.22 21.30
CA ALA A 277 -16.93 -9.42 20.66
C ALA A 277 -16.37 -8.11 20.09
N ILE A 278 -16.73 -7.79 18.84
CA ILE A 278 -16.29 -6.58 18.14
C ILE A 278 -17.51 -5.73 17.78
N LYS A 279 -17.48 -4.45 18.13
CA LYS A 279 -18.52 -3.47 17.80
C LYS A 279 -17.92 -2.30 17.04
N VAL A 280 -18.27 -2.17 15.77
CA VAL A 280 -17.86 -1.05 14.91
C VAL A 280 -18.88 0.08 15.01
N SER A 281 -18.42 1.29 15.28
CA SER A 281 -19.26 2.50 15.38
C SER A 281 -18.81 3.57 14.37
N PRO A 282 -19.32 3.55 13.12
CA PRO A 282 -18.90 4.48 12.06
C PRO A 282 -19.13 5.95 12.41
N MET A 283 -20.24 6.28 13.09
CA MET A 283 -20.56 7.64 13.50
C MET A 283 -19.52 8.21 14.48
N MET A 284 -19.03 7.37 15.40
CA MET A 284 -18.02 7.75 16.38
C MET A 284 -16.58 7.58 15.86
N LYS A 285 -16.40 7.00 14.65
CA LYS A 285 -15.10 6.65 14.07
C LYS A 285 -14.29 5.71 14.96
N GLU A 286 -14.98 4.77 15.62
CA GLU A 286 -14.43 3.92 16.66
C GLU A 286 -14.74 2.44 16.45
N VAL A 287 -13.83 1.58 16.90
CA VAL A 287 -14.01 0.13 16.99
C VAL A 287 -13.81 -0.29 18.45
N LYS A 288 -14.86 -0.81 19.07
CA LYS A 288 -14.82 -1.35 20.43
C LYS A 288 -14.61 -2.85 20.38
N VAL A 289 -13.71 -3.33 21.21
CA VAL A 289 -13.36 -4.74 21.35
C VAL A 289 -13.59 -5.13 22.80
N THR A 290 -14.38 -6.16 23.01
CA THR A 290 -14.63 -6.73 24.34
C THR A 290 -14.15 -8.18 24.32
N TYR A 291 -13.26 -8.52 25.24
CA TYR A 291 -12.76 -9.87 25.43
C TYR A 291 -13.18 -10.37 26.81
N THR A 292 -13.75 -11.56 26.90
CA THR A 292 -14.30 -12.13 28.15
C THR A 292 -13.58 -13.42 28.53
N VAL A 293 -13.07 -13.49 29.76
CA VAL A 293 -12.43 -14.67 30.37
C VAL A 293 -12.97 -14.85 31.78
N ASP A 294 -13.47 -16.04 32.13
CA ASP A 294 -13.91 -16.38 33.49
C ASP A 294 -14.84 -15.33 34.13
N GLU A 295 -15.81 -14.84 33.35
CA GLU A 295 -16.79 -13.79 33.72
C GLU A 295 -16.21 -12.37 33.89
N GLU A 296 -14.91 -12.18 33.77
CA GLU A 296 -14.28 -10.86 33.73
C GLU A 296 -14.10 -10.39 32.27
N SER A 297 -14.43 -9.12 32.01
CA SER A 297 -14.33 -8.53 30.67
C SER A 297 -13.22 -7.48 30.57
N MET A 298 -12.41 -7.59 29.53
CA MET A 298 -11.43 -6.61 29.08
C MET A 298 -12.00 -5.81 27.92
N GLU A 299 -11.79 -4.50 27.92
CA GLU A 299 -12.33 -3.61 26.88
C GLU A 299 -11.26 -2.66 26.34
N ILE A 300 -11.10 -2.68 25.01
CA ILE A 300 -10.24 -1.75 24.27
C ILE A 300 -11.10 -1.01 23.25
N VAL A 301 -10.85 0.29 23.08
CA VAL A 301 -11.45 1.10 22.02
C VAL A 301 -10.35 1.66 21.13
N ILE A 302 -10.49 1.44 19.83
CA ILE A 302 -9.63 2.04 18.80
C ILE A 302 -10.40 3.22 18.21
N ARG A 303 -9.92 4.45 18.44
CA ARG A 303 -10.51 5.70 17.97
C ARG A 303 -9.67 6.29 16.85
N ILE A 304 -10.31 6.54 15.70
CA ILE A 304 -9.67 7.16 14.54
C ILE A 304 -9.94 8.67 14.57
N PRO A 305 -8.91 9.53 14.60
CA PRO A 305 -9.10 10.97 14.68
C PRO A 305 -9.67 11.56 13.38
N SER A 306 -10.25 12.76 13.46
CA SER A 306 -10.90 13.41 12.31
C SER A 306 -9.93 13.83 11.19
N ASP A 307 -8.67 14.02 11.53
CA ASP A 307 -7.56 14.42 10.65
C ASP A 307 -6.63 13.23 10.33
N TYR A 308 -7.11 11.99 10.47
CA TYR A 308 -6.41 10.79 9.99
C TYR A 308 -6.05 10.93 8.49
N PRO A 309 -4.80 10.63 8.05
CA PRO A 309 -3.73 9.96 8.78
C PRO A 309 -2.68 10.89 9.41
N LEU A 310 -2.89 12.22 9.42
CA LEU A 310 -1.93 13.15 10.02
C LEU A 310 -1.76 12.88 11.51
N GLN A 311 -2.86 12.71 12.24
CA GLN A 311 -2.82 12.23 13.61
C GLN A 311 -2.88 10.70 13.66
N PRO A 312 -2.10 10.07 14.56
CA PRO A 312 -2.15 8.63 14.75
C PRO A 312 -3.47 8.22 15.40
N VAL A 313 -3.85 6.96 15.18
CA VAL A 313 -5.01 6.36 15.84
C VAL A 313 -4.78 6.26 17.34
N GLU A 314 -5.80 6.57 18.12
CA GLU A 314 -5.81 6.42 19.57
C GLU A 314 -6.29 5.03 19.96
N VAL A 315 -5.55 4.38 20.87
CA VAL A 315 -5.97 3.11 21.48
C VAL A 315 -6.23 3.40 22.96
N LEU A 316 -7.50 3.33 23.35
CA LEU A 316 -8.00 3.62 24.69
C LEU A 316 -8.22 2.30 25.45
N ASP A 317 -7.68 2.22 26.66
CA ASP A 317 -7.92 1.13 27.59
C ASP A 317 -9.12 1.47 28.50
N ILE A 318 -10.27 0.84 28.23
CA ILE A 318 -11.49 1.12 28.99
C ILE A 318 -11.54 0.25 30.25
N ARG A 319 -11.21 -1.03 30.11
CA ARG A 319 -11.22 -1.98 31.23
C ARG A 319 -10.09 -2.99 31.06
N LYS A 320 -9.22 -3.06 32.06
CA LYS A 320 -8.09 -3.98 32.13
C LYS A 320 -8.31 -4.97 33.27
N VAL A 321 -7.99 -6.24 33.03
CA VAL A 321 -8.21 -7.33 33.98
C VAL A 321 -7.01 -8.28 33.96
N GLY A 322 -6.50 -8.70 35.13
CA GLY A 322 -5.58 -9.84 35.29
C GLY A 322 -4.19 -9.76 34.64
N ILE A 323 -3.87 -8.68 33.91
CA ILE A 323 -2.62 -8.57 33.12
C ILE A 323 -1.64 -7.60 33.80
N PRO A 324 -0.34 -7.91 33.91
CA PRO A 324 0.66 -6.96 34.40
C PRO A 324 0.80 -5.73 33.49
N ASP A 325 1.04 -4.55 34.06
CA ASP A 325 1.10 -3.28 33.32
C ASP A 325 2.16 -3.26 32.20
N THR A 326 3.26 -3.97 32.39
CA THR A 326 4.36 -4.06 31.41
C THR A 326 3.89 -4.74 30.13
N THR A 327 3.25 -5.91 30.25
CA THR A 327 2.69 -6.67 29.12
C THR A 327 1.56 -5.89 28.45
N TRP A 328 0.70 -5.24 29.23
CA TRP A 328 -0.39 -4.42 28.70
C TRP A 328 0.12 -3.27 27.83
N ARG A 329 1.11 -2.51 28.32
CA ARG A 329 1.73 -1.42 27.56
C ARG A 329 2.41 -1.93 26.29
N ALA A 330 3.05 -3.10 26.34
CA ALA A 330 3.64 -3.72 25.17
C ALA A 330 2.58 -4.07 24.11
N TRP A 331 1.40 -4.55 24.52
CA TRP A 331 0.29 -4.82 23.60
C TRP A 331 -0.26 -3.53 22.99
N LEU A 332 -0.53 -2.50 23.80
CA LEU A 332 -0.98 -1.20 23.29
C LEU A 332 0.02 -0.58 22.31
N LEU A 333 1.32 -0.72 22.58
CA LEU A 333 2.36 -0.27 21.66
C LEU A 333 2.32 -1.07 20.35
N ALA A 334 2.22 -2.40 20.43
CA ALA A 334 2.11 -3.26 19.26
C ALA A 334 0.88 -2.92 18.39
N LEU A 335 -0.25 -2.56 19.01
CA LEU A 335 -1.45 -2.10 18.33
C LEU A 335 -1.23 -0.76 17.61
N LYS A 336 -0.60 0.20 18.29
CA LYS A 336 -0.27 1.50 17.70
C LYS A 336 0.70 1.37 16.53
N LEU A 337 1.60 0.40 16.54
CA LEU A 337 2.57 0.18 15.47
C LEU A 337 1.97 -0.53 14.24
N ALA A 338 0.94 -1.35 14.43
CA ALA A 338 0.34 -2.13 13.36
C ALA A 338 -0.34 -1.27 12.27
N GLN A 339 -0.75 -0.04 12.58
CA GLN A 339 -1.25 0.93 11.59
C GLN A 339 -0.20 1.29 10.51
N PHE A 340 1.10 1.16 10.82
CA PHE A 340 2.19 1.52 9.92
C PHE A 340 2.77 0.34 9.12
N ALA A 341 2.46 -0.89 9.52
CA ALA A 341 3.16 -2.08 9.03
C ALA A 341 2.42 -2.83 7.90
N MET A 342 1.15 -2.52 7.63
CA MET A 342 0.29 -3.36 6.80
C MET A 342 0.09 -2.85 5.36
N PRO A 343 -0.09 -3.76 4.38
CA PRO A 343 -0.46 -3.38 3.01
C PRO A 343 -1.85 -2.75 2.96
N SER A 344 -2.04 -1.78 2.08
CA SER A 344 -3.30 -1.04 1.91
C SER A 344 -4.50 -1.92 1.52
N SER A 345 -4.26 -3.15 1.05
CA SER A 345 -5.28 -4.14 0.66
C SER A 345 -5.89 -4.90 1.84
N ARG A 346 -5.24 -4.95 3.00
CA ARG A 346 -5.77 -5.58 4.22
C ARG A 346 -6.23 -4.50 5.21
N SER A 347 -7.19 -4.82 6.07
CA SER A 347 -7.54 -3.92 7.18
C SER A 347 -6.41 -3.97 8.21
N TRP A 348 -5.77 -2.84 8.46
CA TRP A 348 -4.75 -2.77 9.52
C TRP A 348 -5.41 -2.92 10.90
N ILE A 349 -6.67 -2.48 11.06
CA ILE A 349 -7.46 -2.72 12.28
C ILE A 349 -7.76 -4.21 12.42
N GLY A 350 -8.19 -4.90 11.36
CA GLY A 350 -8.39 -6.35 11.41
C GLY A 350 -7.11 -7.11 11.84
N ALA A 351 -5.95 -6.72 11.32
CA ALA A 351 -4.67 -7.27 11.75
C ALA A 351 -4.31 -6.94 13.21
N CYS A 352 -4.60 -5.73 13.68
CA CYS A 352 -4.49 -5.35 15.09
C CYS A 352 -5.31 -6.28 15.98
N LEU A 353 -6.57 -6.53 15.60
CA LEU A 353 -7.50 -7.37 16.34
C LEU A 353 -7.06 -8.83 16.37
N ALA A 354 -6.60 -9.39 15.25
CA ALA A 354 -6.05 -10.74 15.19
C ALA A 354 -4.81 -10.89 16.10
N LYS A 355 -3.96 -9.86 16.17
CA LYS A 355 -2.79 -9.85 17.05
C LYS A 355 -3.17 -9.77 18.53
N LEU A 356 -4.21 -9.02 18.87
CA LEU A 356 -4.77 -9.01 20.23
C LEU A 356 -5.28 -10.38 20.63
N ALA A 357 -6.11 -11.01 19.78
CA ALA A 357 -6.65 -12.35 20.05
C ALA A 357 -5.52 -13.35 20.37
N GLY A 358 -4.48 -13.40 19.53
CA GLY A 358 -3.33 -14.29 19.75
C GLY A 358 -2.51 -13.97 21.01
N HIS A 359 -2.30 -12.69 21.34
CA HIS A 359 -1.58 -12.33 22.56
C HIS A 359 -2.37 -12.68 23.83
N VAL A 360 -3.68 -12.52 23.79
CA VAL A 360 -4.53 -12.85 24.94
C VAL A 360 -4.60 -14.35 25.14
N GLU A 361 -4.71 -15.16 24.08
CA GLU A 361 -4.62 -16.63 24.16
C GLU A 361 -3.29 -17.11 24.77
N ILE A 362 -2.16 -16.51 24.37
CA ILE A 362 -0.85 -16.85 24.93
C ILE A 362 -0.75 -16.44 26.41
N GLY A 363 -1.33 -15.29 26.77
CA GLY A 363 -1.36 -14.79 28.15
C GLY A 363 -2.22 -15.65 29.06
N SER A 364 -3.42 -16.06 28.62
CA SER A 364 -4.29 -16.97 29.37
C SER A 364 -3.65 -18.36 29.51
N ILE A 365 -2.94 -18.85 28.49
CA ILE A 365 -2.10 -20.05 28.62
C ILE A 365 -1.06 -19.84 29.74
N GLN A 366 -0.28 -18.76 29.76
CA GLN A 366 0.70 -18.53 30.84
C GLN A 366 0.06 -18.49 32.24
N VAL A 367 -1.12 -17.87 32.37
CA VAL A 367 -1.86 -17.83 33.64
C VAL A 367 -2.30 -19.24 34.06
N VAL A 368 -2.83 -20.05 33.13
CA VAL A 368 -3.24 -21.44 33.38
C VAL A 368 -2.05 -22.33 33.76
N TYR A 369 -0.89 -22.16 33.13
CA TYR A 369 0.31 -22.96 33.43
C TYR A 369 1.01 -22.58 34.75
N THR A 370 0.62 -21.48 35.41
CA THR A 370 1.14 -21.13 36.75
C THR A 370 0.39 -21.79 37.92
N ASN A 371 -0.79 -22.38 37.67
CA ASN A 371 -1.53 -23.18 38.65
C ASN A 371 -1.69 -24.62 38.13
N GLY A 372 -0.58 -25.36 38.16
CA GLY A 372 -0.49 -26.82 38.16
C GLY A 372 -1.42 -27.58 37.21
N PHE A 373 -0.94 -27.92 36.01
CA PHE A 373 -1.05 -29.26 35.37
C PHE A 373 -0.38 -29.20 33.96
N GLN A 374 0.18 -30.33 33.51
CA GLN A 374 0.91 -30.50 32.24
C GLN A 374 0.06 -31.31 31.22
N PRO A 375 0.47 -31.48 29.93
CA PRO A 375 0.03 -30.70 28.77
C PRO A 375 -0.90 -31.48 27.80
N VAL A 376 -1.72 -30.75 27.01
CA VAL A 376 -2.32 -31.29 25.78
C VAL A 376 -1.66 -30.64 24.57
N MET A 377 -0.59 -31.28 24.09
CA MET A 377 0.11 -30.97 22.85
C MET A 377 -0.73 -31.45 21.66
N GLY A 378 -1.32 -30.52 20.92
CA GLY A 378 -2.00 -30.85 19.65
C GLY A 378 -2.23 -29.65 18.74
N ARG A 379 -2.51 -28.46 19.31
CA ARG A 379 -2.80 -27.25 18.50
C ARG A 379 -1.70 -26.18 18.54
N LEU A 380 -0.87 -26.15 19.59
CA LEU A 380 0.28 -25.23 19.72
C LEU A 380 1.33 -25.42 18.60
N ALA A 381 1.50 -26.63 18.07
CA ALA A 381 2.46 -26.92 17.02
C ALA A 381 2.14 -26.23 15.68
N ARG A 382 0.86 -25.94 15.37
CA ARG A 382 0.50 -25.23 14.12
C ARG A 382 0.65 -23.71 14.20
N PHE A 383 0.61 -23.15 15.42
CA PHE A 383 0.72 -21.70 15.60
C PHE A 383 2.18 -21.25 15.77
N VAL A 384 3.00 -22.04 16.45
CA VAL A 384 4.42 -21.71 16.69
C VAL A 384 5.26 -21.82 15.41
N VAL A 385 4.94 -22.76 14.51
CA VAL A 385 5.69 -22.96 13.25
C VAL A 385 5.50 -21.82 12.24
N THR A 386 4.37 -21.09 12.31
CA THR A 386 4.10 -19.98 11.38
C THR A 386 4.58 -18.62 11.91
N PHE A 387 4.89 -18.50 13.21
CA PHE A 387 5.13 -17.20 13.85
C PHE A 387 6.59 -16.95 14.30
N LEU A 388 7.45 -17.98 14.37
CA LEU A 388 8.87 -17.82 14.71
C LEU A 388 9.80 -17.56 13.50
N GLY A 389 9.26 -17.20 12.34
CA GLY A 389 10.04 -16.76 11.17
C GLY A 389 10.63 -15.33 11.28
N ARG A 390 10.44 -14.63 12.41
CA ARG A 390 11.08 -13.33 12.67
C ARG A 390 11.59 -13.24 14.10
N GLN A 391 12.91 -13.39 14.25
CA GLN A 391 13.64 -12.85 15.38
C GLN A 391 13.49 -11.31 15.38
N ILE A 392 12.81 -10.78 16.40
CA ILE A 392 12.94 -9.36 16.75
C ILE A 392 14.27 -9.26 17.51
N PHE A 393 15.34 -8.91 16.81
CA PHE A 393 16.63 -8.59 17.41
C PHE A 393 16.49 -7.31 18.26
N TYR A 394 16.59 -7.45 19.58
CA TYR A 394 17.01 -6.37 20.48
C TYR A 394 18.46 -6.64 20.88
N PRO A 395 19.39 -5.67 20.77
CA PRO A 395 20.83 -5.93 20.88
C PRO A 395 21.34 -6.17 22.32
N ASN A 396 20.51 -6.59 23.28
CA ASN A 396 20.99 -6.82 24.67
C ASN A 396 20.21 -7.86 25.52
N LEU A 397 19.45 -8.79 24.93
CA LEU A 397 18.95 -9.95 25.69
C LEU A 397 19.18 -11.25 24.92
N TYR A 398 20.19 -12.02 25.36
CA TYR A 398 20.38 -13.40 24.93
C TYR A 398 19.34 -14.28 25.62
N LEU A 399 18.40 -14.83 24.86
CA LEU A 399 17.58 -15.98 25.30
C LEU A 399 17.75 -17.12 24.29
N THR A 400 18.70 -18.00 24.56
CA THR A 400 18.93 -19.23 23.79
C THR A 400 17.94 -20.30 24.28
N VAL A 401 17.01 -20.74 23.42
CA VAL A 401 16.13 -21.88 23.71
C VAL A 401 16.57 -23.07 22.86
N HIS A 402 17.28 -24.02 23.49
CA HIS A 402 17.56 -25.33 22.91
C HIS A 402 16.31 -26.21 23.01
N ILE A 403 15.77 -26.66 21.87
CA ILE A 403 14.71 -27.67 21.82
C ILE A 403 15.33 -29.00 21.40
N LEU A 404 15.51 -29.91 22.36
CA LEU A 404 15.91 -31.30 22.14
C LEU A 404 14.66 -32.14 21.81
N PHE A 405 14.58 -32.67 20.60
CA PHE A 405 13.62 -33.73 20.25
C PHE A 405 14.13 -35.07 20.76
N ARG A 406 13.39 -35.72 21.66
CA ARG A 406 13.47 -37.19 21.85
C ARG A 406 12.18 -37.82 21.34
N TYR A 407 12.31 -38.55 20.25
CA TYR A 407 11.31 -39.49 19.74
C TYR A 407 11.14 -40.63 20.75
N SER A 408 9.90 -40.96 21.08
CA SER A 408 9.52 -42.25 21.65
C SER A 408 8.45 -42.83 20.73
N GLN A 409 8.82 -43.90 20.02
CA GLN A 409 7.86 -44.79 19.38
C GLN A 409 7.16 -45.61 20.46
N GLU A 410 5.84 -45.66 20.41
CA GLU A 410 5.04 -46.89 20.21
C GLU A 410 3.62 -46.51 19.81
#